data_AF-A0A0C1Z2X9-F1
#
_entry.id   AF-A0A0C1Z2X9-F1
#
_cell.length_a   1.000
_cell.length_b   1.000
_cell.length_c   1.000
_cell.angle_alpha   90.00
_cell.angle_beta   90.00
_cell.angle_gamma   90.00
#
_symmetry.space_group_name_H-M   'P 1'
#
loop_
_entity.id
_entity.type
_entity.pdbx_description
1 polymer ?
#
loop_
_entity_poly.entity_id
_entity_poly.type
_entity_poly.pdbx_seq_one_letter_code
_entity_poly.pdbx_strand_id
1 'polypeptide(L)'
;MVLACTPAPAGDDGFTSFTTNPTSNGDGDGDGDTAETGESSGDGDGDTGNGDCGDGVVQMGEECDLGPQNSASGQCTPNCFIAKCGDGFLYEGFEECDDGNPSNTDECVTDCKLATCGDGFVHDGVEICDDGNDNDADGCNAMCLPGSCGDGILQEGEQCDDGNPDTSDDCPACQLAFCGDGYIQAGVEACDDGNMASDDACTYPFCEEAVCGDGIVWAGVEECDDANLDDDDACPSTCIPASCGDGFKQQGVEECDDGNNVSDDGCDAMCFAECDGDIIVDDWNGYTYFKVPVMGAMTDPNIAQACADCGLQTPCAGPGGCNYNDNICLQTNNEASCGNPMMSMSQMLCNASPSQCMELWGVYQYMGNNWNGGCGAEQNSWCSQGNNQNNKFALCVLP
;
A
#
# COMPACT_ATOMS: atom_id res chain seq x y z
N MET A 1 59.55 5.85 -17.45
CA MET A 1 59.90 6.62 -18.67
C MET A 1 61.39 6.42 -18.98
N VAL A 2 61.75 5.39 -19.77
CA VAL A 2 63.04 5.14 -20.46
C VAL A 2 62.71 4.13 -21.59
N LEU A 3 62.59 4.58 -22.86
CA LEU A 3 63.45 4.31 -24.05
C LEU A 3 63.65 2.82 -24.42
N ALA A 4 63.65 2.38 -25.69
CA ALA A 4 63.46 2.96 -27.02
C ALA A 4 63.53 1.81 -28.08
N CYS A 5 62.84 1.94 -29.22
CA CYS A 5 63.43 1.90 -30.57
C CYS A 5 62.36 1.99 -31.68
N THR A 6 62.59 2.92 -32.62
CA THR A 6 62.00 2.99 -33.97
C THR A 6 62.89 2.24 -34.97
N PRO A 7 62.42 1.98 -36.22
CA PRO A 7 62.65 2.95 -37.31
C PRO A 7 61.50 3.03 -38.36
N ALA A 8 61.52 4.10 -39.16
CA ALA A 8 60.77 4.31 -40.41
C ALA A 8 61.77 4.34 -41.61
N PRO A 9 61.46 4.68 -42.89
CA PRO A 9 60.18 4.85 -43.62
C PRO A 9 60.14 4.31 -45.10
N ALA A 10 58.97 4.45 -45.75
CA ALA A 10 58.63 4.73 -47.17
C ALA A 10 58.87 3.71 -48.33
N GLY A 11 57.82 3.49 -49.12
CA GLY A 11 57.84 2.92 -50.49
C GLY A 11 56.41 2.70 -51.05
N ASP A 12 56.11 3.30 -52.20
CA ASP A 12 54.82 3.40 -52.90
C ASP A 12 54.92 2.66 -54.24
N ASP A 13 54.21 1.54 -54.42
CA ASP A 13 54.09 0.89 -55.74
C ASP A 13 52.81 0.03 -55.87
N GLY A 14 51.81 0.60 -56.55
CA GLY A 14 50.92 -0.02 -57.56
C GLY A 14 50.60 -1.52 -57.54
N PHE A 15 49.34 -1.86 -57.25
CA PHE A 15 48.75 -3.13 -57.66
C PHE A 15 48.21 -3.06 -59.10
N THR A 16 48.62 -4.05 -59.89
CA THR A 16 48.39 -4.20 -61.32
C THR A 16 47.04 -4.84 -61.61
N SER A 17 46.24 -4.17 -62.44
CA SER A 17 45.07 -4.76 -63.11
C SER A 17 45.52 -5.56 -64.33
N PHE A 18 45.08 -6.82 -64.43
CA PHE A 18 45.26 -7.63 -65.62
C PHE A 18 44.19 -7.30 -66.67
N THR A 19 44.67 -7.21 -67.89
CA THR A 19 44.04 -6.65 -69.08
C THR A 19 43.23 -7.68 -69.85
N THR A 20 42.14 -7.24 -70.47
CA THR A 20 41.76 -7.72 -71.82
C THR A 20 41.53 -6.50 -72.72
N ASN A 21 42.25 -6.49 -73.83
CA ASN A 21 42.09 -5.56 -74.96
C ASN A 21 41.42 -6.39 -76.08
N PRO A 22 40.50 -5.83 -76.89
CA PRO A 22 40.97 -5.11 -78.07
C PRO A 22 40.15 -3.87 -78.50
N THR A 23 40.88 -2.84 -78.95
CA THR A 23 40.53 -1.82 -79.96
C THR A 23 40.19 -2.47 -81.32
N SER A 24 39.48 -1.91 -82.31
CA SER A 24 38.67 -0.70 -82.53
C SER A 24 38.16 -0.77 -83.99
N ASN A 25 36.97 -0.23 -84.24
CA ASN A 25 36.44 0.42 -85.46
C ASN A 25 36.41 -0.31 -86.82
N GLY A 26 35.23 -0.26 -87.47
CA GLY A 26 35.08 -0.26 -88.92
C GLY A 26 33.67 -0.59 -89.42
N ASP A 27 32.97 0.41 -89.92
CA ASP A 27 31.58 0.41 -90.42
C ASP A 27 31.31 -0.51 -91.64
N GLY A 28 30.04 -0.89 -91.86
CA GLY A 28 29.58 -1.37 -93.17
C GLY A 28 28.19 -2.02 -93.18
N ASP A 29 27.14 -1.22 -93.42
CA ASP A 29 25.82 -1.70 -93.84
C ASP A 29 25.86 -2.20 -95.30
N GLY A 30 25.20 -3.32 -95.59
CA GLY A 30 25.12 -3.88 -96.94
C GLY A 30 24.07 -4.98 -97.07
N ASP A 31 22.87 -4.58 -97.48
CA ASP A 31 21.75 -5.45 -97.87
C ASP A 31 22.10 -6.28 -99.12
N GLY A 32 21.64 -7.54 -99.17
CA GLY A 32 21.83 -8.40 -100.34
C GLY A 32 21.11 -9.74 -100.25
N ASP A 33 19.84 -9.76 -100.67
CA ASP A 33 19.08 -10.97 -101.01
C ASP A 33 19.80 -11.84 -102.05
N THR A 34 20.00 -13.13 -101.77
CA THR A 34 19.93 -14.18 -102.80
C THR A 34 19.48 -15.51 -102.20
N ALA A 35 18.38 -16.01 -102.74
CA ALA A 35 17.81 -17.33 -102.52
C ALA A 35 18.62 -18.46 -103.19
N GLU A 36 18.67 -19.65 -102.57
CA GLU A 36 18.51 -20.98 -103.19
C GLU A 36 18.51 -22.05 -102.08
N THR A 37 17.37 -22.68 -101.73
CA THR A 37 16.69 -23.88 -102.27
C THR A 37 17.09 -25.22 -101.62
N GLY A 38 16.10 -25.88 -101.01
CA GLY A 38 15.98 -27.33 -100.78
C GLY A 38 16.48 -27.80 -99.41
N GLU A 39 15.77 -28.58 -98.59
CA GLU A 39 14.50 -29.29 -98.73
C GLU A 39 13.79 -29.40 -97.38
N SER A 40 12.50 -29.69 -97.45
CA SER A 40 11.53 -29.72 -96.36
C SER A 40 11.42 -31.12 -95.74
N SER A 41 11.09 -31.11 -94.44
CA SER A 41 10.53 -32.19 -93.59
C SER A 41 11.63 -32.97 -92.86
N GLY A 42 11.91 -32.74 -91.58
CA GLY A 42 10.97 -32.42 -90.50
C GLY A 42 10.73 -33.68 -89.68
N ASP A 43 11.76 -34.11 -88.96
CA ASP A 43 11.58 -34.79 -87.68
C ASP A 43 11.88 -33.73 -86.64
N GLY A 44 10.80 -33.20 -86.07
CA GLY A 44 10.84 -32.27 -84.97
C GLY A 44 11.18 -33.03 -83.70
N ASP A 45 12.46 -33.00 -83.36
CA ASP A 45 12.99 -33.04 -82.01
C ASP A 45 13.94 -31.85 -81.87
N GLY A 46 13.35 -30.68 -82.08
CA GLY A 46 13.78 -29.51 -81.34
C GLY A 46 13.45 -29.73 -79.87
N ASP A 47 14.47 -30.04 -79.08
CA ASP A 47 14.63 -29.34 -77.81
C ASP A 47 15.93 -28.53 -77.89
N THR A 48 15.75 -27.29 -78.31
CA THR A 48 16.67 -26.20 -78.10
C THR A 48 16.72 -25.90 -76.60
N GLY A 49 17.87 -26.18 -75.97
CA GLY A 49 18.34 -25.47 -74.79
C GLY A 49 17.45 -25.56 -73.56
N ASN A 50 17.65 -26.62 -72.77
CA ASN A 50 17.62 -26.48 -71.31
C ASN A 50 18.78 -27.32 -70.80
N GLY A 51 19.73 -26.71 -70.11
CA GLY A 51 20.84 -27.44 -69.52
C GLY A 51 20.30 -28.38 -68.45
N ASP A 52 20.48 -29.67 -68.67
CA ASP A 52 20.11 -30.68 -67.69
C ASP A 52 21.26 -30.77 -66.68
N CYS A 53 21.07 -30.10 -65.55
CA CYS A 53 22.00 -30.17 -64.44
C CYS A 53 22.30 -31.64 -64.05
N GLY A 54 23.59 -31.98 -63.95
CA GLY A 54 24.07 -33.29 -63.54
C GLY A 54 24.56 -34.17 -64.68
N ASP A 55 24.91 -33.59 -65.84
CA ASP A 55 25.50 -34.31 -66.98
C ASP A 55 27.04 -34.30 -67.00
N GLY A 56 27.66 -33.56 -66.07
CA GLY A 56 29.10 -33.44 -65.91
C GLY A 56 29.76 -32.39 -66.80
N VAL A 57 28.99 -31.51 -67.45
CA VAL A 57 29.52 -30.36 -68.20
C VAL A 57 28.85 -29.07 -67.74
N VAL A 58 29.63 -28.03 -67.43
CA VAL A 58 29.07 -26.73 -67.01
C VAL A 58 28.47 -26.00 -68.22
N GLN A 59 27.17 -25.73 -68.16
CA GLN A 59 26.40 -25.08 -69.23
C GLN A 59 25.96 -23.65 -68.85
N MET A 60 25.30 -22.96 -69.79
CA MET A 60 24.82 -21.59 -69.55
C MET A 60 23.70 -21.58 -68.51
N GLY A 61 23.98 -21.01 -67.32
CA GLY A 61 23.05 -20.98 -66.19
C GLY A 61 23.52 -21.81 -64.99
N GLU A 62 24.57 -22.61 -65.15
CA GLU A 62 25.20 -23.42 -64.10
C GLU A 62 26.49 -22.75 -63.61
N GLU A 63 26.77 -22.85 -62.31
CA GLU A 63 28.06 -22.43 -61.72
C GLU A 63 29.03 -23.62 -61.59
N CYS A 64 28.50 -24.84 -61.51
CA CYS A 64 29.25 -26.09 -61.42
C CYS A 64 28.42 -27.25 -61.97
N ASP A 65 29.06 -28.34 -62.42
CA ASP A 65 28.39 -29.59 -62.73
C ASP A 65 29.38 -30.75 -62.54
N LEU A 66 29.20 -31.53 -61.47
CA LEU A 66 29.99 -32.72 -61.15
C LEU A 66 29.30 -34.01 -61.62
N GLY A 67 28.29 -33.89 -62.47
CA GLY A 67 27.50 -34.98 -62.98
C GLY A 67 26.72 -35.69 -61.87
N PRO A 68 26.76 -37.04 -61.84
CA PRO A 68 26.17 -37.82 -60.75
C PRO A 68 26.75 -37.57 -59.35
N GLN A 69 27.82 -36.77 -59.23
CA GLN A 69 28.43 -36.42 -57.94
C GLN A 69 27.86 -35.13 -57.34
N ASN A 70 26.95 -34.43 -58.02
CA ASN A 70 26.19 -33.35 -57.41
C ASN A 70 25.47 -33.91 -56.17
N SER A 71 25.55 -33.18 -55.06
CA SER A 71 25.04 -33.64 -53.76
C SER A 71 24.49 -32.45 -52.98
N ALA A 72 23.44 -32.69 -52.20
CA ALA A 72 22.94 -31.73 -51.22
C ALA A 72 23.96 -31.43 -50.11
N SER A 73 25.01 -32.25 -49.98
CA SER A 73 26.10 -32.06 -49.00
C SER A 73 27.48 -31.81 -49.61
N GLY A 74 27.53 -31.53 -50.91
CA GLY A 74 28.77 -31.35 -51.64
C GLY A 74 28.99 -29.91 -52.11
N GLN A 75 30.20 -29.64 -52.61
CA GLN A 75 30.54 -28.33 -53.17
C GLN A 75 29.64 -27.91 -54.34
N CYS A 76 29.07 -28.86 -55.08
CA CYS A 76 28.11 -28.61 -56.15
C CYS A 76 26.75 -29.18 -55.76
N THR A 77 25.77 -28.28 -55.61
CA THR A 77 24.40 -28.61 -55.22
C THR A 77 23.70 -29.42 -56.32
N PRO A 78 22.57 -30.10 -56.02
CA PRO A 78 21.77 -30.82 -57.02
C PRO A 78 21.21 -29.93 -58.15
N ASN A 79 21.29 -28.61 -58.00
CA ASN A 79 20.82 -27.62 -58.97
C ASN A 79 21.97 -26.96 -59.75
N CYS A 80 23.19 -27.50 -59.68
CA CYS A 80 24.35 -27.02 -60.44
C CYS A 80 24.80 -25.59 -60.07
N PHE A 81 24.56 -25.23 -58.80
CA PHE A 81 25.13 -24.07 -58.15
C PHE A 81 26.20 -24.49 -57.15
N ILE A 82 27.24 -23.66 -57.01
CA ILE A 82 28.24 -23.85 -55.96
C ILE A 82 27.56 -23.63 -54.61
N ALA A 83 27.76 -24.55 -53.67
CA ALA A 83 27.22 -24.45 -52.32
C ALA A 83 27.67 -23.14 -51.66
N LYS A 84 26.71 -22.40 -51.11
CA LYS A 84 26.90 -21.12 -50.44
C LYS A 84 25.98 -21.05 -49.23
N CYS A 85 26.51 -20.47 -48.16
CA CYS A 85 25.71 -20.22 -46.97
C CYS A 85 24.39 -19.50 -47.24
N GLY A 86 23.30 -20.10 -46.74
CA GLY A 86 21.93 -19.63 -46.89
C GLY A 86 21.26 -20.09 -48.18
N ASP A 87 21.77 -21.13 -48.85
CA ASP A 87 21.17 -21.68 -50.08
C ASP A 87 20.26 -22.90 -49.84
N GLY A 88 20.19 -23.37 -48.60
CA GLY A 88 19.38 -24.50 -48.13
C GLY A 88 20.10 -25.84 -48.23
N PHE A 89 21.39 -25.88 -48.58
CA PHE A 89 22.19 -27.09 -48.75
C PHE A 89 23.44 -27.06 -47.85
N LEU A 90 23.45 -27.91 -46.82
CA LEU A 90 24.58 -28.01 -45.88
C LEU A 90 25.84 -28.61 -46.52
N TYR A 91 26.88 -27.81 -46.80
CA TYR A 91 28.16 -28.30 -47.28
C TYR A 91 29.01 -28.92 -46.15
N GLU A 92 28.90 -30.24 -45.98
CA GLU A 92 29.57 -30.99 -44.92
C GLU A 92 31.09 -30.75 -44.87
N GLY A 93 31.57 -30.34 -43.68
CA GLY A 93 32.99 -30.08 -43.42
C GLY A 93 33.46 -28.66 -43.74
N PHE A 94 32.60 -27.82 -44.31
CA PHE A 94 32.83 -26.38 -44.50
C PHE A 94 31.79 -25.54 -43.76
N GLU A 95 30.52 -25.96 -43.79
CA GLU A 95 29.39 -25.30 -43.13
C GLU A 95 28.94 -26.16 -41.93
N GLU A 96 28.62 -25.51 -40.81
CA GLU A 96 28.09 -26.19 -39.61
C GLU A 96 26.55 -26.27 -39.61
N CYS A 97 25.91 -25.35 -40.32
CA CYS A 97 24.47 -25.26 -40.56
C CYS A 97 24.21 -24.55 -41.91
N ASP A 98 22.99 -24.66 -42.42
CA ASP A 98 22.44 -23.82 -43.49
C ASP A 98 20.91 -23.85 -43.36
N ASP A 99 20.28 -22.69 -43.12
CA ASP A 99 18.83 -22.55 -42.94
C ASP A 99 18.14 -21.91 -44.17
N GLY A 100 18.85 -21.80 -45.28
CA GLY A 100 18.31 -21.32 -46.55
C GLY A 100 18.07 -19.81 -46.61
N ASN A 101 18.68 -19.03 -45.74
CA ASN A 101 18.62 -17.58 -45.82
C ASN A 101 19.86 -16.86 -45.23
N PRO A 102 20.09 -15.55 -45.51
CA PRO A 102 21.27 -14.83 -45.06
C PRO A 102 21.00 -14.00 -43.78
N SER A 103 20.27 -14.55 -42.82
CA SER A 103 19.99 -13.91 -41.52
C SER A 103 21.08 -14.27 -40.50
N ASN A 104 21.22 -13.45 -39.46
CA ASN A 104 22.03 -13.76 -38.28
C ASN A 104 21.18 -13.94 -37.02
N THR A 105 19.85 -13.87 -37.12
CA THR A 105 18.94 -13.84 -35.96
C THR A 105 18.09 -15.09 -35.87
N ASP A 106 18.48 -16.17 -36.54
CA ASP A 106 17.82 -17.46 -36.63
C ASP A 106 18.84 -18.58 -36.40
N GLU A 107 18.56 -19.79 -36.85
CA GLU A 107 19.28 -21.00 -36.43
C GLU A 107 20.72 -21.06 -36.98
N CYS A 108 21.02 -20.31 -38.03
CA CYS A 108 22.33 -20.25 -38.66
C CYS A 108 22.75 -18.80 -38.98
N VAL A 109 23.94 -18.39 -38.55
CA VAL A 109 24.47 -17.06 -38.94
C VAL A 109 25.03 -17.08 -40.36
N THR A 110 25.15 -15.91 -40.99
CA THR A 110 25.63 -15.71 -42.38
C THR A 110 27.01 -16.29 -42.71
N ASP A 111 27.81 -16.61 -41.70
CA ASP A 111 29.11 -17.29 -41.83
C ASP A 111 29.00 -18.83 -41.73
N CYS A 112 27.78 -19.37 -41.78
CA CYS A 112 27.44 -20.80 -41.69
C CYS A 112 27.96 -21.48 -40.42
N LYS A 113 27.79 -20.75 -39.32
CA LYS A 113 27.99 -21.21 -37.95
C LYS A 113 26.66 -21.27 -37.24
N LEU A 114 26.54 -22.23 -36.32
CA LEU A 114 25.37 -22.29 -35.47
C LEU A 114 25.29 -21.01 -34.66
N ALA A 115 24.09 -20.43 -34.62
CA ALA A 115 23.73 -19.37 -33.70
C ALA A 115 24.03 -19.77 -32.25
N THR A 116 24.76 -18.92 -31.52
CA THR A 116 25.10 -19.16 -30.12
C THR A 116 25.02 -17.87 -29.31
N CYS A 117 24.55 -17.99 -28.07
CA CYS A 117 24.64 -16.91 -27.11
C CYS A 117 26.09 -16.38 -26.99
N GLY A 118 26.25 -15.06 -27.05
CA GLY A 118 27.54 -14.36 -27.00
C GLY A 118 28.19 -14.14 -28.38
N ASP A 119 27.48 -14.38 -29.49
CA ASP A 119 28.01 -14.18 -30.85
C ASP A 119 27.77 -12.77 -31.43
N GLY A 120 27.03 -11.94 -30.69
CA GLY A 120 26.73 -10.56 -31.03
C GLY A 120 25.39 -10.36 -31.75
N PHE A 121 24.60 -11.42 -31.92
CA PHE A 121 23.29 -11.37 -32.56
C PHE A 121 22.21 -11.94 -31.64
N VAL A 122 21.08 -11.24 -31.52
CA VAL A 122 19.93 -11.75 -30.77
C VAL A 122 19.10 -12.66 -31.68
N HIS A 123 19.04 -13.95 -31.33
CA HIS A 123 18.31 -14.98 -32.05
C HIS A 123 16.82 -15.00 -31.67
N ASP A 124 15.97 -14.72 -32.66
CA ASP A 124 14.55 -14.43 -32.48
C ASP A 124 13.80 -15.65 -31.96
N GLY A 125 13.24 -15.53 -30.75
CA GLY A 125 12.51 -16.61 -30.08
C GLY A 125 13.37 -17.70 -29.43
N VAL A 126 14.71 -17.59 -29.49
CA VAL A 126 15.65 -18.44 -28.75
C VAL A 126 16.18 -17.72 -27.52
N GLU A 127 16.51 -16.44 -27.66
CA GLU A 127 17.10 -15.65 -26.59
C GLU A 127 16.53 -14.22 -26.52
N ILE A 128 16.84 -13.51 -25.43
CA ILE A 128 16.24 -12.19 -25.13
C ILE A 128 17.28 -11.06 -25.25
N CYS A 129 18.55 -11.37 -25.02
CA CYS A 129 19.67 -10.46 -25.15
C CYS A 129 20.88 -11.21 -25.72
N ASP A 130 21.86 -10.45 -26.23
CA ASP A 130 23.21 -10.92 -26.57
C ASP A 130 24.12 -9.68 -26.54
N ASP A 131 25.21 -9.73 -25.76
CA ASP A 131 26.19 -8.64 -25.64
C ASP A 131 27.55 -8.99 -26.28
N GLY A 132 27.59 -10.05 -27.08
CA GLY A 132 28.74 -10.48 -27.85
C GLY A 132 29.85 -11.14 -27.05
N ASN A 133 29.58 -11.58 -25.82
CA ASN A 133 30.52 -12.37 -25.03
C ASN A 133 29.83 -13.26 -23.97
N ASP A 134 30.63 -14.02 -23.19
CA ASP A 134 30.15 -14.99 -22.18
C ASP A 134 30.31 -14.46 -20.73
N ASN A 135 30.42 -13.14 -20.52
CA ASN A 135 30.60 -12.58 -19.18
C ASN A 135 29.23 -12.26 -18.56
N ASP A 136 28.96 -12.81 -17.39
CA ASP A 136 27.63 -12.71 -16.80
C ASP A 136 27.28 -11.31 -16.23
N ALA A 137 28.23 -10.39 -16.20
CA ALA A 137 28.14 -9.12 -15.45
C ALA A 137 28.02 -7.85 -16.31
N ASP A 138 27.96 -7.95 -17.64
CA ASP A 138 27.87 -6.80 -18.58
C ASP A 138 26.56 -6.70 -19.36
N GLY A 139 25.51 -7.29 -18.82
CA GLY A 139 24.11 -7.03 -19.21
C GLY A 139 23.38 -8.24 -19.74
N CYS A 140 24.10 -9.21 -20.32
CA CYS A 140 23.54 -10.48 -20.75
C CYS A 140 24.39 -11.63 -20.20
N ASN A 141 23.77 -12.59 -19.51
CA ASN A 141 24.52 -13.74 -19.02
C ASN A 141 24.79 -14.77 -20.11
N ALA A 142 25.68 -15.73 -19.84
CA ALA A 142 26.05 -16.81 -20.76
C ALA A 142 24.89 -17.77 -21.13
N MET A 143 23.70 -17.56 -20.57
CA MET A 143 22.45 -18.22 -20.96
C MET A 143 21.51 -17.31 -21.78
N CYS A 144 22.01 -16.16 -22.20
CA CYS A 144 21.33 -15.09 -22.91
C CYS A 144 20.02 -14.62 -22.26
N LEU A 145 20.10 -14.53 -20.93
CA LEU A 145 19.11 -13.89 -20.11
C LEU A 145 19.69 -12.56 -19.62
N PRO A 146 18.88 -11.48 -19.57
CA PRO A 146 19.31 -10.24 -18.97
C PRO A 146 19.74 -10.48 -17.52
N GLY A 147 20.77 -9.78 -17.09
CA GLY A 147 21.10 -9.72 -15.67
C GLY A 147 19.87 -9.30 -14.85
N SER A 148 19.67 -9.97 -13.71
CA SER A 148 18.58 -9.65 -12.79
C SER A 148 19.09 -9.51 -11.37
N CYS A 149 18.54 -8.54 -10.64
CA CYS A 149 18.84 -8.38 -9.23
C CYS A 149 18.49 -9.63 -8.42
N GLY A 150 19.46 -10.13 -7.64
CA GLY A 150 19.31 -11.30 -6.79
C GLY A 150 19.68 -12.62 -7.47
N ASP A 151 20.46 -12.57 -8.56
CA ASP A 151 20.96 -13.77 -9.26
C ASP A 151 22.35 -14.22 -8.80
N GLY A 152 22.97 -13.46 -7.91
CA GLY A 152 24.28 -13.70 -7.32
C GLY A 152 25.41 -13.05 -8.11
N ILE A 153 25.10 -12.26 -9.14
CA ILE A 153 26.06 -11.68 -10.07
C ILE A 153 25.86 -10.16 -10.10
N LEU A 154 26.83 -9.45 -9.54
CA LEU A 154 26.82 -7.98 -9.52
C LEU A 154 26.97 -7.41 -10.95
N GLN A 155 25.89 -6.84 -11.47
CA GLN A 155 25.84 -6.26 -12.81
C GLN A 155 26.27 -4.78 -12.82
N GLU A 156 26.51 -4.23 -14.02
CA GLU A 156 26.73 -2.79 -14.18
C GLU A 156 25.49 -1.98 -13.76
N GLY A 157 25.64 -1.17 -12.71
CA GLY A 157 24.58 -0.31 -12.16
C GLY A 157 24.02 -0.80 -10.82
N GLU A 158 24.28 -2.05 -10.46
CA GLU A 158 23.99 -2.59 -9.13
C GLU A 158 25.07 -2.17 -8.14
N GLN A 159 24.68 -1.90 -6.89
CA GLN A 159 25.61 -1.63 -5.79
C GLN A 159 25.90 -2.87 -4.95
N CYS A 160 25.01 -3.85 -5.02
CA CYS A 160 25.09 -5.15 -4.36
C CYS A 160 24.25 -6.16 -5.15
N ASP A 161 24.54 -7.45 -4.94
CA ASP A 161 23.69 -8.58 -5.29
C ASP A 161 24.01 -9.69 -4.29
N ASP A 162 22.99 -10.20 -3.59
CA ASP A 162 23.13 -11.23 -2.56
C ASP A 162 22.56 -12.60 -2.96
N GLY A 163 22.18 -12.75 -4.23
CA GLY A 163 21.68 -13.99 -4.79
C GLY A 163 20.26 -14.34 -4.36
N ASN A 164 19.47 -13.36 -3.93
CA ASN A 164 18.08 -13.59 -3.59
C ASN A 164 17.18 -12.36 -3.87
N PRO A 165 15.86 -12.55 -4.05
CA PRO A 165 14.93 -11.46 -4.36
C PRO A 165 14.30 -10.81 -3.11
N ASP A 166 14.76 -11.16 -1.91
CA ASP A 166 14.29 -10.51 -0.68
C ASP A 166 14.78 -9.05 -0.68
N THR A 167 13.89 -8.14 -0.29
CA THR A 167 14.21 -6.70 -0.23
C THR A 167 14.23 -6.22 1.21
N SER A 168 14.25 -7.13 2.18
CA SER A 168 14.28 -6.83 3.62
C SER A 168 15.63 -7.16 4.27
N ASP A 169 16.66 -7.37 3.45
CA ASP A 169 18.04 -7.63 3.84
C ASP A 169 18.95 -6.45 3.46
N ASP A 170 20.26 -6.69 3.41
CA ASP A 170 21.26 -5.66 3.17
C ASP A 170 21.30 -5.18 1.69
N CYS A 171 20.52 -5.79 0.79
CA CYS A 171 20.54 -5.51 -0.65
C CYS A 171 19.16 -5.28 -1.31
N PRO A 172 18.33 -4.35 -0.79
CA PRO A 172 17.04 -4.05 -1.38
C PRO A 172 17.19 -3.47 -2.79
N ALA A 173 16.55 -4.13 -3.76
CA ALA A 173 16.51 -3.69 -5.16
C ALA A 173 17.90 -3.38 -5.75
N CYS A 174 18.91 -4.17 -5.35
CA CYS A 174 20.30 -4.06 -5.79
C CYS A 174 20.96 -2.70 -5.51
N GLN A 175 20.44 -2.01 -4.50
CA GLN A 175 21.08 -0.86 -3.87
C GLN A 175 21.43 -1.25 -2.43
N LEU A 176 22.46 -0.61 -1.87
CA LEU A 176 22.81 -0.85 -0.47
C LEU A 176 21.70 -0.32 0.43
N ALA A 177 21.30 -1.13 1.41
CA ALA A 177 20.24 -0.77 2.33
C ALA A 177 20.63 0.42 3.25
N PHE A 178 19.70 1.36 3.47
CA PHE A 178 19.86 2.45 4.45
C PHE A 178 18.52 3.02 4.90
N CYS A 179 18.49 3.54 6.12
CA CYS A 179 17.33 4.24 6.67
C CYS A 179 16.90 5.43 5.79
N GLY A 180 15.69 5.37 5.25
CA GLY A 180 15.09 6.31 4.32
C GLY A 180 15.13 5.86 2.85
N ASP A 181 15.42 4.59 2.57
CA ASP A 181 15.48 4.04 1.20
C ASP A 181 14.15 3.46 0.71
N GLY A 182 13.15 3.38 1.59
CA GLY A 182 11.81 2.87 1.32
C GLY A 182 11.62 1.39 1.62
N TYR A 183 12.63 0.71 2.16
CA TYR A 183 12.59 -0.70 2.52
C TYR A 183 12.84 -0.87 4.02
N ILE A 184 12.15 -1.83 4.64
CA ILE A 184 12.35 -2.16 6.06
C ILE A 184 13.21 -3.41 6.16
N GLN A 185 14.40 -3.26 6.73
CA GLN A 185 15.36 -4.32 7.00
C GLN A 185 14.99 -5.09 8.27
N ALA A 186 14.63 -6.36 8.10
CA ALA A 186 14.09 -7.18 9.18
C ALA A 186 15.10 -7.35 10.33
N GLY A 187 14.80 -6.74 11.47
CA GLY A 187 15.62 -6.83 12.68
C GLY A 187 16.83 -5.90 12.73
N VAL A 188 16.99 -5.03 11.73
CA VAL A 188 17.97 -3.93 11.73
C VAL A 188 17.27 -2.61 12.07
N GLU A 189 16.11 -2.36 11.45
CA GLU A 189 15.32 -1.15 11.66
C GLU A 189 13.87 -1.44 12.00
N ALA A 190 13.20 -0.49 12.67
CA ALA A 190 11.82 -0.63 13.11
C ALA A 190 10.83 -0.05 12.09
N CYS A 191 11.23 1.00 11.38
CA CYS A 191 10.46 1.67 10.34
C CYS A 191 11.36 2.10 9.19
N ASP A 192 10.74 2.49 8.07
CA ASP A 192 11.34 3.25 6.98
C ASP A 192 10.20 3.96 6.24
N ASP A 193 10.27 5.29 6.10
CA ASP A 193 9.25 6.10 5.42
C ASP A 193 9.72 6.68 4.08
N GLY A 194 10.81 6.15 3.54
CA GLY A 194 11.36 6.47 2.23
C GLY A 194 11.96 7.87 2.13
N ASN A 195 12.28 8.51 3.26
CA ASN A 195 12.89 9.81 3.25
C ASN A 195 13.88 10.03 4.41
N MET A 196 14.52 11.20 4.48
CA MET A 196 15.58 11.51 5.47
C MET A 196 15.14 12.58 6.48
N ALA A 197 13.84 12.83 6.60
CA ALA A 197 13.29 13.66 7.67
C ALA A 197 13.35 12.89 9.00
N SER A 198 13.24 13.62 10.09
CA SER A 198 13.32 13.04 11.43
C SER A 198 12.19 13.58 12.32
N ASP A 199 11.15 14.09 11.68
CA ASP A 199 9.98 14.75 12.27
C ASP A 199 8.68 14.29 11.59
N ASP A 200 8.68 13.09 11.01
CA ASP A 200 7.55 12.41 10.37
C ASP A 200 7.39 10.94 10.83
N ALA A 201 7.22 9.95 9.96
CA ALA A 201 6.84 8.60 10.41
C ALA A 201 8.02 7.82 11.00
N CYS A 202 9.25 8.19 10.62
CA CYS A 202 10.46 7.49 11.02
C CYS A 202 11.62 8.45 11.27
N THR A 203 12.52 8.11 12.19
CA THR A 203 13.69 8.94 12.47
C THR A 203 14.86 8.65 11.53
N TYR A 204 15.38 9.66 10.84
CA TYR A 204 16.71 9.55 10.22
C TYR A 204 17.83 9.95 11.20
N PRO A 205 18.97 9.23 11.28
CA PRO A 205 19.40 8.05 10.53
C PRO A 205 19.21 6.70 11.26
N PHE A 206 18.38 6.66 12.31
CA PHE A 206 18.31 5.52 13.23
C PHE A 206 17.11 4.59 13.00
N CYS A 207 16.15 5.03 12.17
CA CYS A 207 14.93 4.33 11.82
C CYS A 207 14.16 3.77 13.03
N GLU A 208 14.03 4.62 14.04
CA GLU A 208 13.14 4.45 15.18
C GLU A 208 11.78 5.07 14.85
N GLU A 209 10.70 4.38 15.24
CA GLU A 209 9.32 4.82 15.02
C GLU A 209 9.03 6.15 15.72
N ALA A 210 8.12 6.94 15.15
CA ALA A 210 7.52 8.07 15.81
C ALA A 210 6.85 7.63 17.13
N VAL A 211 7.19 8.32 18.23
CA VAL A 211 6.64 8.03 19.55
C VAL A 211 6.01 9.30 20.10
N CYS A 212 4.75 9.18 20.47
CA CYS A 212 4.03 10.23 21.15
C CYS A 212 4.47 10.37 22.61
N GLY A 213 4.51 11.61 23.09
CA GLY A 213 4.99 11.98 24.40
C GLY A 213 6.51 12.10 24.48
N ASP A 214 7.22 12.23 23.36
CA ASP A 214 8.67 12.34 23.32
C ASP A 214 9.19 13.79 23.14
N GLY A 215 8.28 14.73 22.92
CA GLY A 215 8.53 16.15 22.76
C GLY A 215 8.64 16.60 21.31
N ILE A 216 8.40 15.73 20.33
CA ILE A 216 8.49 16.01 18.90
C ILE A 216 7.11 15.79 18.29
N VAL A 217 6.57 16.80 17.60
CA VAL A 217 5.31 16.65 16.85
C VAL A 217 5.60 16.02 15.50
N TRP A 218 5.22 14.75 15.33
CA TRP A 218 5.47 13.95 14.13
C TRP A 218 4.46 14.26 13.00
N ALA A 219 4.95 14.87 11.93
CA ALA A 219 4.14 15.35 10.81
C ALA A 219 3.35 14.23 10.12
N GLY A 220 2.02 14.31 10.19
CA GLY A 220 1.12 13.34 9.56
C GLY A 220 0.95 12.03 10.35
N VAL A 221 1.64 11.89 11.48
CA VAL A 221 1.44 10.79 12.45
C VAL A 221 0.55 11.27 13.60
N GLU A 222 0.78 12.49 14.09
CA GLU A 222 0.05 13.07 15.22
C GLU A 222 -0.21 14.56 15.03
N GLU A 223 -1.08 15.11 15.87
CA GLU A 223 -1.50 16.52 15.82
C GLU A 223 -0.96 17.35 17.01
N CYS A 224 -0.53 16.67 18.08
CA CYS A 224 0.11 17.28 19.24
C CYS A 224 1.13 16.31 19.86
N ASP A 225 2.07 16.88 20.61
CA ASP A 225 2.97 16.18 21.52
C ASP A 225 3.38 17.17 22.62
N ASP A 226 3.31 16.76 23.88
CA ASP A 226 3.68 17.58 25.03
C ASP A 226 4.74 16.94 25.95
N ALA A 227 5.51 16.01 25.40
CA ALA A 227 6.60 15.28 26.05
C ALA A 227 6.16 14.39 27.23
N ASN A 228 4.90 13.97 27.26
CA ASN A 228 4.39 13.03 28.24
C ASN A 228 3.21 12.18 27.70
N LEU A 229 2.66 11.28 28.53
CA LEU A 229 1.55 10.37 28.16
C LEU A 229 0.42 10.44 29.20
N ASP A 230 0.20 11.62 29.78
CA ASP A 230 -0.88 11.91 30.72
C ASP A 230 -2.14 12.24 29.92
N ASP A 231 -3.21 11.50 30.18
CA ASP A 231 -4.47 11.68 29.47
C ASP A 231 -5.26 12.90 29.98
N ASP A 232 -4.89 13.46 31.14
CA ASP A 232 -5.63 14.54 31.81
C ASP A 232 -5.20 15.96 31.35
N ASP A 233 -4.35 16.08 30.33
CA ASP A 233 -3.81 17.35 29.82
C ASP A 233 -4.27 17.70 28.38
N ALA A 234 -3.58 18.63 27.72
CA ALA A 234 -3.99 19.13 26.40
C ALA A 234 -3.63 18.18 25.25
N CYS A 235 -2.74 17.22 25.48
CA CYS A 235 -2.31 16.24 24.50
C CYS A 235 -2.29 14.83 25.13
N PRO A 236 -3.44 14.13 25.15
CA PRO A 236 -3.54 12.80 25.72
C PRO A 236 -2.67 11.79 24.98
N SER A 237 -2.56 10.58 25.52
CA SER A 237 -1.77 9.48 24.92
C SER A 237 -2.24 9.03 23.53
N THR A 238 -3.34 9.59 23.02
CA THR A 238 -3.80 9.44 21.63
C THR A 238 -3.18 10.43 20.65
N CYS A 239 -2.44 11.45 21.12
CA CYS A 239 -1.65 12.38 20.28
C CYS A 239 -2.50 13.20 19.32
N ILE A 240 -3.76 13.33 19.70
CA ILE A 240 -4.78 14.17 19.11
C ILE A 240 -5.11 15.18 20.19
N PRO A 241 -5.16 16.49 19.86
CA PRO A 241 -5.51 17.51 20.83
C PRO A 241 -6.78 17.15 21.58
N ALA A 242 -6.70 17.24 22.90
CA ALA A 242 -7.78 16.87 23.79
C ALA A 242 -9.07 17.65 23.44
N SER A 243 -10.21 16.97 23.48
CA SER A 243 -11.50 17.53 23.07
C SER A 243 -12.65 16.93 23.85
N CYS A 244 -13.71 17.73 24.06
CA CYS A 244 -14.90 17.25 24.73
C CYS A 244 -15.51 16.02 24.04
N GLY A 245 -15.76 14.97 24.81
CA GLY A 245 -16.30 13.69 24.37
C GLY A 245 -15.26 12.72 23.83
N ASP A 246 -13.97 12.90 24.15
CA ASP A 246 -12.89 12.02 23.69
C ASP A 246 -12.60 10.85 24.65
N GLY A 247 -13.25 10.83 25.81
CA GLY A 247 -13.14 9.79 26.82
C GLY A 247 -12.16 10.12 27.94
N PHE A 248 -11.49 11.27 27.88
CA PHE A 248 -10.52 11.74 28.86
C PHE A 248 -11.01 13.01 29.52
N LYS A 249 -10.90 13.10 30.85
CA LYS A 249 -11.36 14.28 31.57
C LYS A 249 -10.19 15.22 31.86
N GLN A 250 -10.10 16.29 31.09
CA GLN A 250 -9.06 17.32 31.21
C GLN A 250 -9.20 18.15 32.47
N GLN A 251 -8.18 18.11 33.33
CA GLN A 251 -8.25 18.78 34.63
C GLN A 251 -8.27 20.30 34.50
N GLY A 252 -9.42 20.90 34.85
CA GLY A 252 -9.59 22.35 34.88
C GLY A 252 -9.91 22.99 33.53
N VAL A 253 -10.05 22.18 32.48
CA VAL A 253 -10.61 22.58 31.18
C VAL A 253 -12.10 22.22 31.12
N GLU A 254 -12.46 21.03 31.59
CA GLU A 254 -13.83 20.52 31.54
C GLU A 254 -14.32 19.88 32.85
N GLU A 255 -15.65 19.81 33.03
CA GLU A 255 -16.27 19.34 34.27
C GLU A 255 -16.56 17.84 34.26
N CYS A 256 -16.79 17.26 33.08
CA CYS A 256 -17.00 15.84 32.81
C CYS A 256 -16.49 15.50 31.39
N ASP A 257 -16.37 14.21 31.12
CA ASP A 257 -16.27 13.65 29.77
C ASP A 257 -16.87 12.24 29.85
N ASP A 258 -17.82 11.92 28.96
CA ASP A 258 -18.48 10.59 28.89
C ASP A 258 -18.18 9.83 27.59
N GLY A 259 -17.14 10.27 26.87
CA GLY A 259 -16.63 9.62 25.66
C GLY A 259 -17.49 9.85 24.42
N ASN A 260 -18.42 10.80 24.45
CA ASN A 260 -19.15 11.22 23.26
C ASN A 260 -19.65 12.68 23.35
N ASN A 261 -20.31 13.15 22.29
CA ASN A 261 -20.84 14.53 22.17
C ASN A 261 -22.38 14.55 22.08
N VAL A 262 -23.03 13.57 22.70
CA VAL A 262 -24.49 13.51 22.85
C VAL A 262 -24.85 14.30 24.11
N SER A 263 -26.05 14.87 24.09
CA SER A 263 -26.63 15.48 25.27
C SER A 263 -27.67 14.53 25.88
N ASP A 264 -27.87 14.70 27.17
CA ASP A 264 -28.69 13.94 28.10
C ASP A 264 -28.20 12.51 28.40
N ASP A 265 -26.89 12.24 28.36
CA ASP A 265 -26.31 10.93 28.71
C ASP A 265 -25.18 10.93 29.75
N GLY A 266 -24.87 12.11 30.31
CA GLY A 266 -24.01 12.27 31.48
C GLY A 266 -23.12 13.51 31.40
N CYS A 267 -22.75 13.91 30.19
CA CYS A 267 -21.97 15.10 29.90
C CYS A 267 -22.49 15.78 28.64
N ASP A 268 -22.74 17.09 28.67
CA ASP A 268 -23.20 17.79 27.46
C ASP A 268 -22.08 17.89 26.42
N ALA A 269 -22.46 18.23 25.19
CA ALA A 269 -21.51 18.50 24.10
C ALA A 269 -20.61 19.74 24.33
N MET A 270 -20.70 20.39 25.49
CA MET A 270 -19.82 21.47 25.95
C MET A 270 -19.02 21.07 27.21
N CYS A 271 -19.07 19.78 27.58
CA CYS A 271 -18.45 19.14 28.72
C CYS A 271 -18.80 19.72 30.09
N PHE A 272 -20.08 20.08 30.23
CA PHE A 272 -20.73 20.32 31.52
C PHE A 272 -21.55 19.10 31.93
N ALA A 273 -21.53 18.78 33.21
CA ALA A 273 -22.25 17.62 33.73
C ALA A 273 -23.76 17.80 33.50
N GLU A 274 -24.34 16.90 32.72
CA GLU A 274 -25.78 16.87 32.50
C GLU A 274 -26.43 16.07 33.61
N CYS A 275 -27.13 16.80 34.45
CA CYS A 275 -27.98 16.18 35.45
C CYS A 275 -29.26 15.69 34.80
N ASP A 276 -29.28 14.39 34.47
CA ASP A 276 -30.42 13.65 33.93
C ASP A 276 -31.55 13.53 34.97
N GLY A 277 -32.16 14.66 35.32
CA GLY A 277 -33.27 14.76 36.24
C GLY A 277 -34.59 14.59 35.50
N ASP A 278 -35.14 13.38 35.42
CA ASP A 278 -36.51 13.20 34.93
C ASP A 278 -37.47 14.09 35.74
N ILE A 279 -38.29 14.90 35.07
CA ILE A 279 -39.32 15.70 35.74
C ILE A 279 -40.39 14.76 36.31
N ILE A 280 -40.52 14.72 37.63
CA ILE A 280 -41.56 13.97 38.34
C ILE A 280 -42.86 14.78 38.35
N VAL A 281 -42.75 16.07 38.64
CA VAL A 281 -43.89 16.99 38.68
C VAL A 281 -43.47 18.35 38.15
N ASP A 282 -44.21 18.86 37.18
CA ASP A 282 -44.06 20.22 36.67
C ASP A 282 -45.09 21.17 37.31
N ASP A 283 -44.63 22.33 37.78
CA ASP A 283 -45.42 23.39 38.42
C ASP A 283 -46.40 22.93 39.52
N TRP A 284 -45.86 22.36 40.60
CA TRP A 284 -46.64 22.14 41.83
C TRP A 284 -46.51 23.31 42.79
N ASN A 285 -47.48 24.23 42.71
CA ASN A 285 -47.49 25.48 43.46
C ASN A 285 -46.24 26.35 43.20
N GLY A 286 -45.78 26.42 41.95
CA GLY A 286 -44.58 27.17 41.58
C GLY A 286 -43.28 26.47 41.95
N TYR A 287 -43.25 25.14 41.86
CA TYR A 287 -42.02 24.35 42.01
C TYR A 287 -42.04 23.16 41.05
N THR A 288 -40.91 22.88 40.41
CA THR A 288 -40.70 21.70 39.56
C THR A 288 -39.81 20.70 40.28
N TYR A 289 -40.21 19.43 40.29
CA TYR A 289 -39.54 18.35 40.99
C TYR A 289 -38.89 17.40 40.00
N PHE A 290 -37.65 17.03 40.29
CA PHE A 290 -36.78 16.23 39.43
C PHE A 290 -36.32 14.97 40.15
N LYS A 291 -36.00 13.96 39.35
CA LYS A 291 -35.46 12.68 39.79
C LYS A 291 -33.99 12.59 39.35
N VAL A 292 -33.07 12.98 40.22
CA VAL A 292 -31.63 13.00 39.88
C VAL A 292 -30.96 11.69 40.25
N PRO A 293 -30.18 11.04 39.37
CA PRO A 293 -29.46 9.83 39.71
C PRO A 293 -28.40 10.07 40.79
N VAL A 294 -28.27 9.14 41.73
CA VAL A 294 -27.25 9.18 42.78
C VAL A 294 -26.40 7.92 42.69
N MET A 295 -25.11 8.10 42.45
CA MET A 295 -24.14 7.00 42.43
C MET A 295 -23.67 6.66 43.85
N GLY A 296 -23.76 5.38 44.21
CA GLY A 296 -23.44 4.90 45.55
C GLY A 296 -24.62 4.96 46.53
N ALA A 297 -24.32 5.02 47.83
CA ALA A 297 -25.34 4.89 48.88
C ALA A 297 -26.29 6.09 48.95
N MET A 298 -27.59 5.84 49.18
CA MET A 298 -28.62 6.89 49.30
C MET A 298 -28.59 7.57 50.68
N THR A 299 -27.43 8.08 51.08
CA THR A 299 -27.25 8.85 52.31
C THR A 299 -27.76 10.28 52.12
N ASP A 300 -28.16 10.96 53.21
CA ASP A 300 -28.59 12.36 53.13
C ASP A 300 -27.51 13.28 52.51
N PRO A 301 -26.21 13.16 52.84
CA PRO A 301 -25.16 13.91 52.16
C PRO A 301 -25.09 13.64 50.66
N ASN A 302 -25.18 12.38 50.22
CA ASN A 302 -25.10 12.04 48.79
C ASN A 302 -26.33 12.55 48.02
N ILE A 303 -27.52 12.49 48.63
CA ILE A 303 -28.75 13.05 48.04
C ILE A 303 -28.66 14.57 47.93
N ALA A 304 -28.19 15.25 48.98
CA ALA A 304 -28.03 16.70 48.97
C ALA A 304 -26.96 17.15 47.97
N GLN A 305 -25.84 16.43 47.90
CA GLN A 305 -24.76 16.71 46.97
C GLN A 305 -25.23 16.51 45.52
N ALA A 306 -25.89 15.39 45.21
CA ALA A 306 -26.41 15.14 43.88
C ALA A 306 -27.39 16.22 43.40
N CYS A 307 -28.30 16.70 44.26
CA CYS A 307 -29.14 17.83 43.87
C CYS A 307 -28.32 19.12 43.68
N ALA A 308 -27.34 19.40 44.55
CA ALA A 308 -26.52 20.61 44.50
C ALA A 308 -25.60 20.66 43.27
N ASP A 309 -25.02 19.51 42.88
CA ASP A 309 -24.21 19.35 41.67
C ASP A 309 -25.02 19.72 40.42
N CYS A 310 -26.33 19.49 40.48
CA CYS A 310 -27.28 19.83 39.42
C CYS A 310 -27.86 21.26 39.52
N GLY A 311 -27.36 22.10 40.42
CA GLY A 311 -27.94 23.42 40.70
C GLY A 311 -29.36 23.37 41.28
N LEU A 312 -29.83 22.19 41.67
CA LEU A 312 -31.13 21.96 42.31
C LEU A 312 -30.99 21.98 43.83
N GLN A 313 -32.11 21.97 44.55
CA GLN A 313 -32.13 21.84 46.00
C GLN A 313 -32.92 20.61 46.43
N THR A 314 -32.65 20.08 47.62
CA THR A 314 -33.48 19.00 48.18
C THR A 314 -34.75 19.61 48.81
N PRO A 315 -35.96 19.07 48.57
CA PRO A 315 -37.15 19.58 49.23
C PRO A 315 -37.21 19.13 50.69
N CYS A 316 -37.65 20.03 51.58
CA CYS A 316 -37.82 19.69 52.99
C CYS A 316 -38.88 18.60 53.22
N ALA A 317 -38.67 17.75 54.23
CA ALA A 317 -39.51 16.59 54.57
C ALA A 317 -40.86 16.92 55.23
N GLY A 318 -41.28 18.19 55.22
CA GLY A 318 -42.55 18.63 55.78
C GLY A 318 -42.69 20.16 55.82
N PRO A 319 -43.80 20.66 56.41
CA PRO A 319 -44.07 22.10 56.51
C PRO A 319 -43.11 22.80 57.48
N GLY A 320 -43.07 24.13 57.42
CA GLY A 320 -42.20 24.94 58.27
C GLY A 320 -42.33 24.59 59.77
N GLY A 321 -41.19 24.33 60.42
CA GLY A 321 -41.14 23.90 61.83
C GLY A 321 -41.16 22.39 62.04
N CYS A 322 -41.07 21.58 60.98
CA CYS A 322 -40.89 20.14 61.10
C CYS A 322 -39.52 19.78 61.68
N ASN A 323 -39.47 18.79 62.59
CA ASN A 323 -38.24 18.36 63.24
C ASN A 323 -37.21 17.74 62.28
N TYR A 324 -37.61 17.33 61.08
CA TYR A 324 -36.73 16.74 60.07
C TYR A 324 -36.18 17.77 59.08
N ASN A 325 -36.62 19.03 59.15
CA ASN A 325 -36.12 20.08 58.29
C ASN A 325 -34.86 20.71 58.90
N ASP A 326 -33.95 21.15 58.04
CA ASP A 326 -32.78 21.94 58.40
C ASP A 326 -32.56 23.06 57.39
N ASN A 327 -31.40 23.72 57.43
CA ASN A 327 -31.09 24.84 56.56
C ASN A 327 -30.55 24.42 55.17
N ILE A 328 -30.45 23.12 54.89
CA ILE A 328 -29.96 22.61 53.60
C ILE A 328 -31.14 22.42 52.64
N CYS A 329 -32.29 21.98 53.15
CA CYS A 329 -33.47 21.75 52.33
C CYS A 329 -34.23 23.03 51.95
N LEU A 330 -34.89 23.02 50.79
CA LEU A 330 -35.79 24.05 50.31
C LEU A 330 -37.20 23.85 50.86
N GLN A 331 -37.71 24.87 51.57
CA GLN A 331 -39.04 24.84 52.15
C GLN A 331 -40.13 25.17 51.11
N THR A 332 -40.66 24.14 50.43
CA THR A 332 -41.73 24.27 49.43
C THR A 332 -43.14 24.40 50.04
N ASN A 333 -43.34 23.87 51.25
CA ASN A 333 -44.65 23.75 51.93
C ASN A 333 -45.70 22.91 51.16
N ASN A 334 -45.29 22.17 50.14
CA ASN A 334 -46.15 21.27 49.38
C ASN A 334 -46.47 19.97 50.13
N GLU A 335 -45.55 19.51 50.97
CA GLU A 335 -45.79 18.38 51.86
C GLU A 335 -46.51 18.82 53.14
N ALA A 336 -47.71 18.27 53.36
CA ALA A 336 -48.61 18.68 54.44
C ALA A 336 -48.28 18.04 55.81
N SER A 337 -47.45 16.99 55.84
CA SER A 337 -47.18 16.20 57.05
C SER A 337 -45.69 16.18 57.39
N CYS A 338 -45.35 16.35 58.67
CA CYS A 338 -43.98 16.29 59.14
C CYS A 338 -43.52 14.83 59.33
N GLY A 339 -42.40 14.45 58.69
CA GLY A 339 -41.82 13.11 58.81
C GLY A 339 -42.44 12.06 57.88
N ASN A 340 -43.26 12.50 56.92
CA ASN A 340 -43.94 11.65 55.96
C ASN A 340 -43.60 12.12 54.52
N PRO A 341 -42.34 11.98 54.08
CA PRO A 341 -41.90 12.48 52.77
C PRO A 341 -42.65 11.82 51.62
N MET A 342 -42.83 12.58 50.53
CA MET A 342 -43.55 12.20 49.31
C MET A 342 -45.02 11.79 49.49
N MET A 343 -45.62 11.90 50.68
CA MET A 343 -47.02 11.50 50.87
C MET A 343 -47.98 12.35 50.07
N SER A 344 -47.83 13.68 50.13
CA SER A 344 -48.71 14.61 49.43
C SER A 344 -48.48 14.52 47.92
N MET A 345 -47.22 14.35 47.51
CA MET A 345 -46.85 14.07 46.12
C MET A 345 -47.48 12.77 45.59
N SER A 346 -47.40 11.67 46.33
CA SER A 346 -47.97 10.38 45.93
C SER A 346 -49.51 10.40 45.82
N GLN A 347 -50.18 11.19 46.67
CA GLN A 347 -51.61 11.41 46.58
C GLN A 347 -51.99 12.16 45.30
N MET A 348 -51.17 13.13 44.90
CA MET A 348 -51.39 13.87 43.66
C MET A 348 -51.11 13.01 42.41
N LEU A 349 -49.96 12.32 42.36
CA LEU A 349 -49.54 11.55 41.20
C LEU A 349 -50.36 10.26 40.99
N CYS A 350 -50.57 9.51 42.08
CA CYS A 350 -51.07 8.15 42.01
C CYS A 350 -52.36 7.92 42.81
N ASN A 351 -52.85 8.93 43.55
CA ASN A 351 -53.97 8.79 44.50
C ASN A 351 -53.80 7.58 45.44
N ALA A 352 -52.56 7.33 45.88
CA ALA A 352 -52.15 6.19 46.69
C ALA A 352 -51.01 6.57 47.65
N SER A 353 -50.57 5.65 48.51
CA SER A 353 -49.35 5.85 49.30
C SER A 353 -48.09 5.71 48.42
N PRO A 354 -46.94 6.27 48.82
CA PRO A 354 -45.72 6.22 48.01
C PRO A 354 -45.26 4.79 47.66
N SER A 355 -45.48 3.83 48.57
CA SER A 355 -45.20 2.40 48.33
C SER A 355 -46.01 1.78 47.18
N GLN A 356 -47.12 2.41 46.80
CA GLN A 356 -48.05 1.97 45.74
C GLN A 356 -48.00 2.88 44.50
N CYS A 357 -47.15 3.91 44.49
CA CYS A 357 -47.02 4.85 43.39
C CYS A 357 -45.80 4.50 42.54
N MET A 358 -46.04 3.98 41.33
CA MET A 358 -44.95 3.49 40.47
C MET A 358 -43.95 4.57 40.06
N GLU A 359 -44.43 5.81 39.91
CA GLU A 359 -43.61 6.97 39.54
C GLU A 359 -42.57 7.34 40.61
N LEU A 360 -42.78 6.91 41.87
CA LEU A 360 -41.89 7.22 42.99
C LEU A 360 -40.97 6.06 43.36
N TRP A 361 -41.07 4.92 42.67
CA TRP A 361 -40.22 3.76 42.99
C TRP A 361 -38.75 4.06 42.72
N GLY A 362 -37.92 3.84 43.74
CA GLY A 362 -36.50 4.16 43.70
C GLY A 362 -36.17 5.63 43.89
N VAL A 363 -37.14 6.48 44.27
CA VAL A 363 -36.90 7.89 44.59
C VAL A 363 -36.74 8.05 46.11
N TYR A 364 -35.70 8.77 46.52
CA TYR A 364 -35.32 9.00 47.91
C TYR A 364 -35.31 10.49 48.21
N GLN A 365 -36.01 10.87 49.28
CA GLN A 365 -36.04 12.23 49.77
C GLN A 365 -35.06 12.41 50.93
N TYR A 366 -34.41 13.58 50.95
CA TYR A 366 -33.58 14.07 52.05
C TYR A 366 -34.41 14.27 53.34
N MET A 367 -33.90 13.79 54.48
CA MET A 367 -34.61 13.78 55.77
C MET A 367 -33.90 14.54 56.90
N GLY A 368 -32.78 15.20 56.60
CA GLY A 368 -32.03 16.04 57.54
C GLY A 368 -31.46 15.29 58.75
N ASN A 369 -31.09 16.04 59.79
CA ASN A 369 -30.25 15.55 60.89
C ASN A 369 -30.87 14.52 61.86
N ASN A 370 -32.18 14.24 61.77
CA ASN A 370 -32.89 13.38 62.72
C ASN A 370 -33.23 11.98 62.18
N TRP A 371 -32.83 11.70 60.94
CA TRP A 371 -33.00 10.41 60.29
C TRP A 371 -31.64 10.01 59.68
N ASN A 372 -31.36 8.71 59.59
CA ASN A 372 -30.05 8.24 59.15
C ASN A 372 -30.14 7.72 57.71
N GLY A 373 -29.89 8.63 56.75
CA GLY A 373 -29.94 8.38 55.30
C GLY A 373 -31.26 8.83 54.68
N GLY A 374 -31.38 8.81 53.36
CA GLY A 374 -32.63 9.20 52.70
C GLY A 374 -33.81 8.29 53.05
N CYS A 375 -35.03 8.80 52.89
CA CYS A 375 -36.26 8.03 53.01
C CYS A 375 -36.86 7.84 51.61
N GLY A 376 -36.85 6.59 51.12
CA GLY A 376 -37.28 6.26 49.77
C GLY A 376 -38.56 5.46 49.67
N ALA A 377 -39.20 5.53 48.49
CA ALA A 377 -40.33 4.68 48.12
C ALA A 377 -39.83 3.52 47.25
N GLU A 378 -40.20 2.30 47.61
CA GLU A 378 -39.90 1.07 46.88
C GLU A 378 -41.22 0.29 46.69
N GLN A 379 -41.20 -0.73 45.82
CA GLN A 379 -42.40 -1.54 45.60
C GLN A 379 -42.89 -2.17 46.92
N ASN A 380 -44.08 -1.76 47.38
CA ASN A 380 -44.70 -2.17 48.65
C ASN A 380 -43.96 -1.79 49.94
N SER A 381 -42.94 -0.91 49.87
CA SER A 381 -42.23 -0.41 51.05
C SER A 381 -42.10 1.12 50.95
N TRP A 382 -42.39 1.82 52.03
CA TRP A 382 -42.24 3.27 52.08
C TRP A 382 -41.42 3.66 53.30
N CYS A 383 -40.55 4.63 53.09
CA CYS A 383 -39.45 4.98 53.97
C CYS A 383 -38.43 3.86 54.15
N SER A 384 -38.06 3.24 53.04
CA SER A 384 -36.89 2.38 52.98
C SER A 384 -35.65 3.20 53.33
N GLN A 385 -34.83 2.69 54.25
CA GLN A 385 -33.63 3.40 54.73
C GLN A 385 -32.58 3.48 53.63
N GLY A 386 -32.25 4.69 53.20
CA GLY A 386 -31.34 4.95 52.08
C GLY A 386 -29.92 4.43 52.29
N ASN A 387 -29.44 4.31 53.52
CA ASN A 387 -28.12 3.70 53.80
C ASN A 387 -28.00 2.23 53.37
N ASN A 388 -29.13 1.54 53.16
CA ASN A 388 -29.14 0.14 52.71
C ASN A 388 -29.39 0.02 51.20
N GLN A 389 -29.34 1.14 50.48
CA GLN A 389 -29.76 1.26 49.08
C GLN A 389 -28.68 2.01 48.32
N ASN A 390 -28.43 1.60 47.08
CA ASN A 390 -27.41 2.21 46.24
C ASN A 390 -27.94 2.42 44.82
N ASN A 391 -27.40 3.41 44.11
CA ASN A 391 -27.68 3.65 42.69
C ASN A 391 -29.18 3.85 42.44
N LYS A 392 -29.77 4.78 43.17
CA LYS A 392 -31.19 5.17 43.11
C LYS A 392 -31.27 6.66 42.77
N PHE A 393 -32.42 7.27 42.95
CA PHE A 393 -32.64 8.65 42.56
C PHE A 393 -32.95 9.55 43.75
N ALA A 394 -32.37 10.74 43.78
CA ALA A 394 -32.68 11.82 44.68
C ALA A 394 -33.91 12.59 44.19
N LEU A 395 -34.80 12.94 45.13
CA LEU A 395 -35.84 13.92 44.88
C LEU A 395 -35.25 15.33 45.01
N CYS A 396 -35.17 16.06 43.89
CA CYS A 396 -34.66 17.42 43.84
C CYS A 396 -35.76 18.39 43.39
N VAL A 397 -35.59 19.69 43.65
CA VAL A 397 -36.59 20.72 43.37
C VAL A 397 -35.95 22.05 42.96
N LEU A 398 -36.67 22.80 42.11
CA LEU A 398 -36.45 24.22 41.81
C LEU A 398 -37.77 25.02 41.91
N PRO A 399 -37.71 26.31 42.29
CA PRO A 399 -38.84 27.25 42.24
C PRO A 399 -39.21 27.72 40.83
#